data_AF-A0A835AG46-F1
#
_entry.id   AF-A0A835AG46-F1
#
_cell.length_a   1.000
_cell.length_b   1.000
_cell.length_c   1.000
_cell.angle_alpha   90.00
_cell.angle_beta   90.00
_cell.angle_gamma   90.00
#
_symmetry.space_group_name_H-M   'P 1'
#
loop_
_entity.id
_entity.type
_entity.pdbx_description
1 polymer ?
#
loop_
_entity_poly.entity_id
_entity_poly.type
_entity_poly.pdbx_seq_one_letter_code
_entity_poly.pdbx_strand_id
1 'polypeptide(L)'
;MEVMWGLKNLMHFLVPQEKMKVNDEIISAACILLDCEYCDVKNCKPLRLAGEHIKFVSGIISEGWDLMKLATAVKIICYPAEATITEKERFTRDELLKFDKDAHKYEQRFNKGICLNVYNEMVEARTCIRSVHRTLESMPEMHQPIQ
;
A
#
# COMPACT_ATOMS: atom_id res chain seq x y z
N MET A 1 -2.69 18.55 -15.06
CA MET A 1 -3.75 19.51 -14.67
C MET A 1 -5.15 19.13 -15.17
N GLU A 2 -5.29 18.26 -16.19
CA GLU A 2 -6.60 17.89 -16.75
C GLU A 2 -7.46 16.97 -15.86
N VAL A 3 -6.83 16.12 -15.03
CA VAL A 3 -7.54 15.17 -14.16
C VAL A 3 -8.39 15.88 -13.10
N MET A 4 -7.87 16.96 -12.51
CA MET A 4 -8.61 17.81 -11.56
C MET A 4 -9.83 18.49 -12.20
N TRP A 5 -9.73 18.86 -13.47
CA TRP A 5 -10.82 19.50 -14.19
C TRP A 5 -11.93 18.50 -14.55
N GLY A 6 -11.54 17.28 -14.95
CA GLY A 6 -12.48 16.18 -15.21
C GLY A 6 -13.27 15.75 -13.98
N LEU A 7 -12.60 15.58 -12.83
CA LEU A 7 -13.27 15.26 -11.57
C LEU A 7 -14.25 16.36 -11.15
N LYS A 8 -13.84 17.63 -11.20
CA LYS A 8 -14.69 18.77 -10.83
C LYS A 8 -15.96 18.86 -11.69
N ASN A 9 -15.88 18.53 -12.99
CA ASN A 9 -17.04 18.59 -13.89
C ASN A 9 -18.02 17.41 -13.74
N LEU A 10 -17.54 16.23 -13.34
CA LEU A 10 -18.37 15.01 -13.26
C LEU A 10 -18.98 14.78 -11.87
N MET A 11 -18.51 15.50 -10.85
CA MET A 11 -19.02 15.40 -9.48
C MET A 11 -20.52 15.64 -9.35
N HIS A 12 -21.10 16.53 -10.16
CA HIS A 12 -22.55 16.81 -10.14
C HIS A 12 -23.42 15.63 -10.61
N PHE A 13 -22.85 14.66 -11.33
CA PHE A 13 -23.54 13.46 -11.80
C PHE A 13 -23.43 12.27 -10.85
N LEU A 14 -22.38 12.22 -10.03
CA LEU A 14 -22.02 11.04 -9.23
C LEU A 14 -22.52 11.12 -7.78
N VAL A 15 -22.95 12.29 -7.31
CA VAL A 15 -23.41 12.52 -5.94
C VAL A 15 -24.91 12.83 -5.95
N PRO A 16 -25.77 12.03 -5.28
CA PRO A 16 -27.16 12.39 -5.03
C PRO A 16 -27.25 13.76 -4.34
N GLN A 17 -28.33 14.51 -4.53
CA GLN A 17 -28.55 15.87 -4.02
C GLN A 17 -28.64 16.00 -2.48
N GLU A 18 -27.69 15.44 -1.73
CA GLU A 18 -27.29 15.98 -0.45
C GLU A 18 -26.20 17.02 -0.73
N LYS A 19 -26.45 18.28 -0.36
CA LYS A 19 -25.53 19.40 -0.57
C LYS A 19 -24.32 19.30 0.38
N MET A 20 -23.50 18.28 0.20
CA MET A 20 -22.18 18.22 0.80
C MET A 20 -21.34 19.33 0.15
N LYS A 21 -20.94 20.34 0.93
CA LYS A 21 -20.02 21.40 0.47
C LYS A 21 -18.66 20.77 0.26
N VAL A 22 -18.36 20.37 -0.97
CA VAL A 22 -17.01 19.94 -1.34
C VAL A 22 -16.11 21.17 -1.31
N ASN A 23 -15.12 21.15 -0.42
CA ASN A 23 -14.11 22.19 -0.25
C ASN A 23 -12.73 21.71 -0.74
N ASP A 24 -11.76 22.62 -0.77
CA ASP A 24 -10.40 22.32 -1.24
C ASP A 24 -9.70 21.21 -0.43
N GLU A 25 -10.05 21.08 0.86
CA GLU A 25 -9.49 20.05 1.74
C GLU A 25 -10.00 18.65 1.34
N ILE A 26 -11.29 18.51 1.03
CA ILE A 26 -11.88 17.26 0.52
C ILE A 26 -11.26 16.88 -0.83
N ILE A 27 -11.06 17.86 -1.73
CA ILE A 27 -10.42 17.62 -3.04
C ILE A 27 -8.97 17.16 -2.84
N SER A 28 -8.20 17.83 -1.98
CA SER A 28 -6.82 17.48 -1.67
C SER A 28 -6.72 16.08 -1.06
N ALA A 29 -7.59 15.76 -0.10
CA ALA A 29 -7.69 14.44 0.50
C ALA A 29 -7.96 13.35 -0.53
N ALA A 30 -8.91 13.57 -1.45
CA ALA A 30 -9.23 12.63 -2.52
C ALA A 30 -8.03 12.39 -3.46
N CYS A 31 -7.29 13.45 -3.83
CA CYS A 31 -6.07 13.33 -4.64
C CYS A 31 -4.99 12.50 -3.93
N ILE A 32 -4.73 12.77 -2.63
CA ILE A 32 -3.75 12.01 -1.85
C ILE A 32 -4.14 10.53 -1.75
N LEU A 33 -5.42 10.24 -1.50
CA LEU A 33 -5.91 8.86 -1.45
C LEU A 33 -5.75 8.15 -2.78
N LEU A 34 -6.07 8.82 -3.90
CA LEU A 34 -5.87 8.28 -5.25
C LEU A 34 -4.40 7.96 -5.53
N ASP A 35 -3.48 8.86 -5.17
CA ASP A 35 -2.04 8.63 -5.33
C ASP A 35 -1.56 7.45 -4.46
N CYS A 36 -2.10 7.31 -3.26
CA CYS A 36 -1.79 6.18 -2.38
C CYS A 36 -2.32 4.85 -2.95
N GLU A 37 -3.53 4.82 -3.50
CA GLU A 37 -4.09 3.63 -4.16
C GLU A 37 -3.29 3.25 -5.41
N TYR A 38 -2.81 4.25 -6.15
CA TYR A 38 -1.96 4.03 -7.31
C TYR A 38 -0.64 3.31 -6.95
N CYS A 39 -0.15 3.47 -5.71
CA CYS A 39 1.02 2.73 -5.23
C CYS A 39 0.81 1.21 -5.29
N ASP A 40 -0.36 0.72 -4.89
CA ASP A 40 -0.69 -0.71 -4.95
C ASP A 40 -0.80 -1.17 -6.42
N VAL A 41 -1.39 -0.36 -7.31
CA VAL A 41 -1.50 -0.67 -8.75
C VAL A 41 -0.12 -0.78 -9.42
N LYS A 42 0.74 0.22 -9.20
CA LYS A 42 2.11 0.29 -9.73
C LYS A 42 2.93 -0.93 -9.29
N ASN A 43 2.82 -1.31 -8.02
CA ASN A 43 3.66 -2.35 -7.42
C ASN A 43 3.04 -3.76 -7.48
N CYS A 44 1.79 -3.91 -7.92
CA CYS A 44 1.09 -5.19 -7.96
C CYS A 44 1.83 -6.27 -8.77
N LYS A 45 2.11 -6.01 -10.06
CA LYS A 45 2.77 -7.02 -10.93
C LYS A 45 4.17 -7.40 -10.43
N PRO A 46 5.08 -6.45 -10.11
CA PRO A 46 6.40 -6.80 -9.56
C PRO A 46 6.32 -7.66 -8.29
N LEU A 47 5.41 -7.33 -7.37
CA LEU A 47 5.27 -8.07 -6.11
C LEU A 47 4.69 -9.47 -6.31
N ARG A 48 3.75 -9.64 -7.25
CA ARG A 48 3.22 -10.97 -7.59
C ARG A 48 4.31 -11.86 -8.19
N LEU A 49 5.14 -11.34 -9.09
CA LEU A 49 6.31 -12.05 -9.62
C LEU A 49 7.32 -12.39 -8.52
N ALA A 50 7.54 -11.48 -7.56
CA ALA A 50 8.38 -11.78 -6.40
C ALA A 50 7.81 -12.93 -5.56
N GLY A 51 6.49 -12.99 -5.38
CA GLY A 51 5.80 -14.11 -4.74
C GLY A 51 6.00 -15.44 -5.46
N GLU A 52 5.94 -15.44 -6.79
CA GLU A 52 6.24 -16.62 -7.62
C GLU A 52 7.69 -17.07 -7.47
N HIS A 53 8.64 -16.13 -7.41
CA HIS A 53 10.04 -16.44 -7.16
C HIS A 53 10.28 -17.00 -5.75
N ILE A 54 9.60 -16.47 -4.73
CA ILE A 54 9.63 -17.03 -3.36
C ILE A 54 9.13 -18.48 -3.35
N LYS A 55 8.05 -18.76 -4.08
CA LYS A 55 7.54 -20.13 -4.26
C LYS A 55 8.55 -21.03 -4.96
N PHE A 56 9.15 -20.56 -6.05
CA PHE A 56 10.13 -21.33 -6.81
C PHE A 56 11.39 -21.66 -5.99
N VAL A 57 11.90 -20.71 -5.20
CA VAL A 57 13.16 -20.85 -4.46
C VAL A 57 12.97 -21.59 -3.13
N SER A 58 11.95 -21.23 -2.36
CA SER A 58 11.75 -21.72 -0.99
C SER A 58 10.52 -22.61 -0.80
N GLY A 59 9.73 -22.82 -1.86
CA GLY A 59 8.49 -23.60 -1.79
C GLY A 59 7.43 -22.94 -0.90
N ILE A 60 7.51 -21.63 -0.66
CA ILE A 60 6.53 -20.90 0.15
C ILE A 60 5.37 -20.49 -0.75
N ILE A 61 4.16 -20.93 -0.39
CA ILE A 61 2.92 -20.61 -1.10
C ILE A 61 2.51 -19.20 -0.69
N SER A 62 2.66 -18.24 -1.60
CA SER A 62 2.28 -16.84 -1.39
C SER A 62 0.93 -16.48 -2.03
N GLU A 63 0.27 -17.46 -2.66
CA GLU A 63 -1.12 -17.33 -3.11
C GLU A 63 -2.01 -16.95 -1.91
N GLY A 64 -2.72 -15.83 -2.02
CA GLY A 64 -3.56 -15.28 -0.96
C GLY A 64 -2.89 -14.22 -0.09
N TRP A 65 -1.57 -13.98 -0.20
CA TRP A 65 -0.95 -12.85 0.48
C TRP A 65 -1.38 -11.54 -0.17
N ASP A 66 -1.65 -10.53 0.66
CA ASP A 66 -1.81 -9.15 0.18
C ASP A 66 -0.47 -8.56 -0.29
N LEU A 67 -0.53 -7.44 -1.03
CA LEU A 67 0.66 -6.81 -1.57
C LEU A 67 1.61 -6.32 -0.46
N MET A 68 1.08 -5.87 0.68
CA MET A 68 1.91 -5.40 1.78
C MET A 68 2.71 -6.55 2.39
N LYS A 69 2.07 -7.70 2.62
CA LYS A 69 2.74 -8.92 3.10
C LYS A 69 3.81 -9.38 2.13
N LEU A 70 3.56 -9.33 0.81
CA LEU A 70 4.58 -9.61 -0.20
C LEU A 70 5.76 -8.64 -0.12
N ALA A 71 5.50 -7.33 -0.04
CA ALA A 71 6.55 -6.32 0.08
C ALA A 71 7.38 -6.51 1.35
N THR A 72 6.73 -6.81 2.49
CA THR A 72 7.41 -7.13 3.74
C THR A 72 8.27 -8.38 3.60
N ALA A 73 7.78 -9.44 2.94
CA ALA A 73 8.57 -10.66 2.75
C ALA A 73 9.86 -10.38 1.97
N VAL A 74 9.74 -9.67 0.85
CA VAL A 74 10.89 -9.31 0.01
C VAL A 74 11.86 -8.39 0.77
N LYS A 75 11.35 -7.45 1.58
CA LYS A 75 12.18 -6.61 2.48
C LYS A 75 12.95 -7.45 3.50
N ILE A 76 12.30 -8.42 4.16
CA ILE A 76 12.95 -9.33 5.11
C ILE A 76 14.02 -10.19 4.43
N ILE A 77 13.75 -10.71 3.23
CA ILE A 77 14.73 -11.48 2.45
C ILE A 77 15.96 -10.63 2.09
N CYS A 78 15.76 -9.39 1.66
CA CYS A 78 16.85 -8.51 1.24
C CYS A 78 17.65 -7.93 2.41
N TYR A 79 16.97 -7.63 3.52
CA TYR A 79 17.50 -6.92 4.70
C TYR A 79 17.02 -7.59 6.01
N PRO A 80 17.44 -8.83 6.29
CA PRO A 80 16.95 -9.60 7.44
C PRO A 80 17.31 -8.98 8.80
N ALA A 81 18.45 -8.28 8.88
CA ALA A 81 18.90 -7.58 10.09
C ALA A 81 18.04 -6.35 10.43
N GLU A 82 17.41 -5.73 9.42
CA GLU A 82 16.57 -4.54 9.57
C GLU A 82 15.09 -4.90 9.79
N ALA A 83 14.77 -6.19 9.83
CA ALA A 83 13.42 -6.68 10.06
C ALA A 83 13.00 -6.57 11.53
N THR A 84 12.00 -5.74 11.78
CA THR A 84 11.34 -5.55 13.06
C THR A 84 10.54 -6.78 13.49
N ILE A 85 10.22 -6.87 14.79
CA ILE A 85 9.40 -7.96 15.34
C ILE A 85 8.02 -7.99 14.68
N THR A 86 7.36 -6.83 14.55
CA THR A 86 6.01 -6.70 13.96
C THR A 86 5.96 -7.12 12.49
N GLU A 87 7.05 -6.92 11.72
CA GLU A 87 7.14 -7.44 10.35
C GLU A 87 7.26 -8.96 10.35
N LYS A 88 8.06 -9.54 11.25
CA LYS A 88 8.28 -10.99 11.36
C LYS A 88 7.03 -11.74 11.79
N GLU A 89 6.23 -11.19 12.69
CA GLU A 89 4.97 -11.78 13.17
C GLU A 89 3.93 -12.00 12.05
N ARG A 90 4.09 -11.36 10.89
CA ARG A 90 3.22 -11.61 9.71
C ARG A 90 3.45 -12.96 9.05
N PHE A 91 4.52 -13.66 9.42
CA PHE A 91 4.96 -14.92 8.83
C PHE A 91 5.04 -16.01 9.89
N THR A 92 4.84 -17.24 9.44
CA THR A 92 5.10 -18.42 10.25
C THR A 92 6.60 -18.56 10.52
N ARG A 93 6.96 -19.26 11.60
CA ARG A 93 8.35 -19.55 11.92
C ARG A 93 9.07 -20.27 10.78
N ASP A 94 8.39 -21.20 10.10
CA ASP A 94 8.96 -21.98 9.01
C ASP A 94 9.24 -21.13 7.77
N GLU A 95 8.37 -20.16 7.45
CA GLU A 95 8.61 -19.21 6.37
C GLU A 95 9.84 -18.34 6.65
N LEU A 96 9.97 -17.81 7.87
CA LEU A 96 11.13 -17.00 8.28
C LEU A 96 12.43 -17.79 8.24
N LEU A 97 12.41 -19.05 8.70
CA LEU A 97 13.58 -19.94 8.63
C LEU A 97 13.99 -20.23 7.18
N LYS A 98 13.02 -20.38 6.27
CA LYS A 98 13.28 -20.56 4.85
C LYS A 98 13.84 -19.30 4.20
N PHE A 99 13.34 -18.11 4.55
CA PHE A 99 13.91 -16.85 4.05
C PHE A 99 15.39 -16.72 4.39
N ASP A 100 15.78 -17.08 5.63
CA ASP A 100 17.17 -17.04 6.08
C ASP A 100 18.03 -18.12 5.38
N LYS A 101 17.56 -19.38 5.42
CA LYS A 101 18.29 -20.51 4.83
C LYS A 101 18.52 -20.35 3.33
N ASP A 102 17.53 -19.82 2.62
CA ASP A 102 17.55 -19.66 1.17
C ASP A 102 18.00 -18.25 0.72
N ALA A 103 18.40 -17.36 1.64
CA ALA A 103 18.74 -15.96 1.35
C ALA A 103 19.71 -15.81 0.16
N HIS A 104 20.76 -16.62 0.14
CA HIS A 104 21.78 -16.64 -0.91
C HIS A 104 21.21 -16.97 -2.31
N LYS A 105 20.09 -17.69 -2.39
CA LYS A 105 19.44 -18.05 -3.66
C LYS A 105 18.66 -16.89 -4.29
N TYR A 106 18.41 -15.82 -3.52
CA TYR A 106 17.67 -14.64 -3.95
C TYR A 106 18.56 -13.52 -4.50
N GLU A 107 19.88 -13.57 -4.31
CA GLU A 107 20.81 -12.46 -4.62
C GLU A 107 20.76 -11.98 -6.08
N GLN A 108 20.46 -12.87 -7.02
CA GLN A 108 20.35 -12.54 -8.46
C GLN A 108 18.90 -12.29 -8.91
N ARG A 109 17.92 -12.41 -8.02
CA ARG A 109 16.49 -12.29 -8.32
C ARG A 109 15.90 -10.99 -7.80
N PHE A 110 16.39 -10.50 -6.67
CA PHE A 110 15.89 -9.27 -6.05
C PHE A 110 16.95 -8.19 -6.06
N ASN A 111 16.63 -7.06 -6.69
CA ASN A 111 17.40 -5.85 -6.51
C ASN A 111 17.03 -5.23 -5.16
N LYS A 112 17.94 -5.34 -4.19
CA LYS A 112 17.70 -4.92 -2.80
C LYS A 112 17.20 -3.47 -2.70
N GLY A 113 17.81 -2.54 -3.45
CA GLY A 113 17.41 -1.12 -3.43
C GLY A 113 16.00 -0.90 -3.94
N ILE A 114 15.62 -1.55 -5.05
CA ILE A 114 14.25 -1.48 -5.58
C ILE A 114 13.26 -2.08 -4.59
N CYS A 115 13.58 -3.23 -4.00
CA CYS A 115 12.71 -3.89 -3.01
C CYS A 115 12.45 -3.03 -1.78
N LEU A 116 13.50 -2.38 -1.25
CA LEU A 116 13.37 -1.46 -0.13
C LEU A 116 12.53 -0.23 -0.49
N ASN A 117 12.76 0.35 -1.67
CA ASN A 117 11.98 1.49 -2.14
C ASN A 117 10.49 1.16 -2.27
N VAL A 118 10.15 0.00 -2.87
CA VAL A 118 8.75 -0.46 -2.95
C VAL A 118 8.14 -0.63 -1.57
N TYR A 119 8.86 -1.25 -0.64
CA TYR A 119 8.39 -1.40 0.74
C TYR A 119 8.12 -0.04 1.41
N ASN A 120 9.05 0.91 1.30
CA ASN A 120 8.91 2.23 1.90
C ASN A 120 7.76 3.03 1.29
N GLU A 121 7.65 3.08 -0.05
CA GLU A 121 6.53 3.72 -0.76
C GLU A 121 5.18 3.19 -0.26
N MET A 122 5.08 1.87 -0.05
CA MET A 122 3.88 1.21 0.43
C MET A 122 3.56 1.50 1.91
N VAL A 123 4.57 1.61 2.77
CA VAL A 123 4.38 2.01 4.19
C VAL A 123 3.95 3.47 4.28
N GLU A 124 4.58 4.34 3.49
CA GLU A 124 4.27 5.77 3.42
C GLU A 124 2.84 5.98 2.95
N ALA A 125 2.41 5.32 1.86
CA ALA A 125 1.04 5.39 1.37
C ALA A 125 0.00 5.01 2.45
N ARG A 126 0.22 3.91 3.19
CA ARG A 126 -0.65 3.48 4.29
C ARG A 126 -0.67 4.47 5.46
N THR A 127 0.44 5.16 5.68
CA THR A 127 0.54 6.20 6.71
C THR A 127 -0.22 7.46 6.30
N CYS A 128 -0.09 7.88 5.04
CA CYS A 128 -0.84 8.97 4.44
C CYS A 128 -2.34 8.71 4.48
N ILE A 129 -2.80 7.53 4.04
CA ILE A 129 -4.21 7.12 4.11
C ILE A 129 -4.76 7.28 5.52
N ARG A 130 -4.06 6.74 6.53
CA ARG A 130 -4.48 6.86 7.95
C ARG A 130 -4.49 8.31 8.44
N SER A 131 -3.58 9.15 7.95
CA SER A 131 -3.56 10.57 8.28
C SER A 131 -4.76 11.29 7.68
N VAL A 132 -5.04 11.07 6.39
CA VAL A 132 -6.15 11.68 5.67
C VAL A 132 -7.48 11.27 6.30
N HIS A 133 -7.68 9.98 6.62
CA HIS A 133 -8.90 9.52 7.29
C HIS A 133 -9.14 10.25 8.61
N ARG A 134 -8.12 10.38 9.47
CA ARG A 134 -8.25 11.13 10.73
C ARG A 134 -8.61 12.59 10.51
N THR A 135 -8.02 13.24 9.51
CA THR A 135 -8.36 14.63 9.17
C THR A 135 -9.82 14.74 8.74
N LEU A 136 -10.28 13.87 7.83
CA LEU A 136 -11.66 13.86 7.34
C LEU A 136 -12.67 13.58 8.48
N GLU A 137 -12.35 12.67 9.40
CA GLU A 137 -13.19 12.37 10.57
C GLU A 137 -13.29 13.54 11.56
N SER A 138 -12.27 14.41 11.61
CA SER A 138 -12.23 15.56 12.52
C SER A 138 -12.95 16.82 11.97
N MET A 139 -13.45 16.77 10.74
CA MET A 139 -14.09 17.93 10.09
C MET A 139 -15.51 18.17 10.64
N PRO A 140 -15.84 19.42 11.05
CA PRO A 140 -17.10 19.74 11.75
C PRO A 140 -18.39 19.76 10.90
N GLU A 141 -18.39 19.38 9.62
CA GLU A 141 -19.59 19.46 8.77
C GLU A 141 -19.98 18.13 8.12
N MET A 142 -20.55 17.21 8.91
CA MET A 142 -21.41 16.13 8.38
C MET A 142 -22.72 15.93 9.17
N HIS A 143 -22.99 16.74 10.21
CA HIS A 143 -24.08 16.49 11.17
C HIS A 143 -24.98 17.70 11.47
N GLN A 144 -25.09 18.71 10.61
CA GLN A 144 -26.11 19.75 10.83
C GLN A 144 -27.40 19.39 10.09
N PRO A 145 -28.51 19.07 10.80
CA PRO A 145 -29.81 18.98 10.17
C PRO A 145 -30.18 20.38 9.71
N ILE A 146 -30.61 20.47 8.45
CA ILE A 146 -31.17 21.71 7.89
C ILE A 146 -32.42 22.05 8.71
N GLN A 147 -32.41 23.20 9.40
CA GLN A 147 -33.59 23.80 10.05
C GLN A 147 -34.53 24.39 9.01
#